data_AF-A0A5C4IQQ5-F1
#
_entry.id   AF-A0A5C4IQQ5-F1
#
_cell.length_a   1.000
_cell.length_b   1.000
_cell.length_c   1.000
_cell.angle_alpha   90.00
_cell.angle_beta   90.00
_cell.angle_gamma   90.00
#
_symmetry.space_group_name_H-M   'P 1'
#
loop_
_entity.id
_entity.type
_entity.pdbx_description
1 polymer ?
#
loop_
_entity_poly.entity_id
_entity_poly.type
_entity_poly.pdbx_seq_one_letter_code
_entity_poly.pdbx_strand_id
1 'polypeptide(L)'
;MGEAAVAGAFAAIGGALAVLNAELDGSGPEVLLEADPLAGLAEGCLDILGGDAGVQAKVAGLVARATGTYADAARAAAPPNAPVQAMEMAIAAEIGCVLAISGRAAGALLAQAHALM
;
A
#
# COMPACT_ATOMS: atom_id res chain seq x y z
N MET A 1 -18.90 2.24 12.48
CA MET A 1 -18.29 0.97 12.02
C MET A 1 -16.80 1.05 12.35
N GLY A 2 -16.33 0.22 13.29
CA GLY A 2 -14.95 -0.27 13.45
C GLY A 2 -13.72 0.65 13.28
N GLU A 3 -13.67 1.89 13.77
CA GLU A 3 -12.42 2.68 13.72
C GLU A 3 -11.23 1.93 14.36
N ALA A 4 -11.47 1.27 15.51
CA ALA A 4 -10.49 0.39 16.15
C ALA A 4 -10.11 -0.83 15.29
N ALA A 5 -11.05 -1.38 14.52
CA ALA A 5 -10.78 -2.51 13.63
C ALA A 5 -9.94 -2.08 12.41
N VAL A 6 -10.20 -0.90 11.86
CA VAL A 6 -9.42 -0.30 10.78
C VAL A 6 -8.01 0.03 11.25
N ALA A 7 -7.88 0.65 12.42
CA ALA A 7 -6.56 0.92 13.03
C ALA A 7 -5.78 -0.37 13.30
N GLY A 8 -6.46 -1.41 13.81
CA GLY A 8 -5.86 -2.74 14.01
C GLY A 8 -5.37 -3.37 12.71
N ALA A 9 -6.13 -3.24 11.61
CA ALA A 9 -5.72 -3.74 10.30
C ALA A 9 -4.46 -3.02 9.78
N PHE A 10 -4.38 -1.69 9.88
CA PHE A 10 -3.18 -0.94 9.47
C PHE A 10 -1.98 -1.24 10.36
N ALA A 11 -2.17 -1.41 11.67
CA ALA A 11 -1.11 -1.85 12.58
C ALA A 11 -0.56 -3.23 12.20
N ALA A 12 -1.45 -4.17 11.84
CA ALA A 12 -1.04 -5.50 11.37
C ALA A 12 -0.26 -5.45 10.05
N ILE A 13 -0.66 -4.59 9.10
CA ILE A 13 0.10 -4.35 7.86
C ILE A 13 1.48 -3.80 8.18
N GLY A 14 1.58 -2.81 9.07
CA GLY A 14 2.86 -2.25 9.50
C GLY A 14 3.77 -3.29 10.17
N GLY A 15 3.19 -4.16 11.02
CA GLY A 15 3.91 -5.28 11.63
C GLY A 15 4.44 -6.28 10.60
N ALA A 16 3.63 -6.64 9.60
CA ALA A 16 4.07 -7.53 8.52
C ALA A 16 5.21 -6.92 7.70
N LEU A 17 5.15 -5.62 7.39
CA LEU A 17 6.24 -4.92 6.69
C LEU A 17 7.52 -4.88 7.53
N ALA A 18 7.41 -4.72 8.86
CA ALA A 18 8.57 -4.77 9.74
C ALA A 18 9.26 -6.13 9.73
N VAL A 19 8.49 -7.24 9.68
CA VAL A 19 9.03 -8.59 9.54
C VAL A 19 9.77 -8.74 8.21
N LEU A 20 9.16 -8.35 7.09
CA LEU A 20 9.79 -8.46 5.76
C LEU A 20 11.09 -7.65 5.67
N ASN A 21 11.14 -6.45 6.25
CA ASN A 21 12.37 -5.66 6.31
C ASN A 21 13.45 -6.32 7.18
N ALA A 22 13.08 -6.92 8.33
CA ALA A 22 14.03 -7.61 9.19
C ALA A 22 14.65 -8.85 8.52
N GLU A 23 13.90 -9.55 7.67
CA GLU A 23 14.43 -10.65 6.84
C GLU A 23 15.45 -10.12 5.81
N LEU A 24 15.16 -9.01 5.15
CA LEU A 24 16.08 -8.36 4.20
C LEU A 24 17.36 -7.83 4.89
N ASP A 25 17.26 -7.37 6.13
CA ASP A 25 18.39 -6.92 6.95
C ASP A 25 19.24 -8.09 7.49
N GLY A 26 18.88 -9.35 7.20
CA GLY A 26 19.59 -10.54 7.68
C GLY A 26 19.42 -10.81 9.18
N SER A 27 18.39 -10.23 9.80
CA SER A 27 18.04 -10.41 11.23
C SER A 27 16.93 -11.43 11.46
N GLY A 28 16.53 -12.17 10.42
CA GLY A 28 15.53 -13.24 10.46
C GLY A 28 15.98 -14.49 11.25
N PRO A 29 15.04 -15.28 11.80
CA PRO A 29 15.37 -16.48 12.55
C PRO A 29 15.80 -17.60 11.59
N GLU A 30 17.02 -18.09 11.82
CA GLU A 30 17.71 -19.18 11.10
C GLU A 30 18.46 -18.74 9.84
N VAL A 31 19.70 -18.33 10.10
CA VAL A 31 20.83 -18.32 9.16
C VAL A 31 20.77 -19.54 8.23
N LEU A 32 20.41 -19.31 6.96
CA LEU A 32 21.08 -19.72 5.72
C LEU A 32 22.09 -20.90 5.81
N LEU A 33 21.75 -21.98 6.49
CA LEU A 33 22.64 -23.12 6.73
C LEU A 33 22.22 -24.30 5.85
N GLU A 34 22.74 -24.31 4.61
CA GLU A 34 23.43 -25.47 3.99
C GLU A 34 23.95 -25.21 2.55
N ALA A 35 23.74 -24.04 1.95
CA ALA A 35 24.25 -23.67 0.62
C ALA A 35 24.89 -22.26 0.61
N ASP A 36 25.51 -21.88 -0.52
CA ASP A 36 26.11 -20.54 -0.74
C ASP A 36 25.19 -19.44 -0.16
N PRO A 37 25.63 -18.73 0.90
CA PRO A 37 24.79 -17.79 1.63
C PRO A 37 24.30 -16.64 0.74
N LEU A 38 25.02 -16.32 -0.35
CA LEU A 38 24.58 -15.32 -1.32
C LEU A 38 23.43 -15.84 -2.20
N ALA A 39 23.45 -17.13 -2.55
CA ALA A 39 22.37 -17.75 -3.31
C ALA A 39 21.09 -17.85 -2.47
N GLY A 40 21.20 -18.17 -1.18
CA GLY A 40 20.06 -18.20 -0.26
C GLY A 40 19.43 -16.81 -0.03
N LEU A 41 20.24 -15.74 0.06
CA LEU A 41 19.73 -14.37 0.10
C LEU A 41 19.02 -13.95 -1.19
N ALA A 42 19.57 -14.33 -2.35
CA ALA A 42 18.97 -14.02 -3.64
C ALA A 42 17.59 -14.69 -3.82
N GLU A 43 17.46 -15.96 -3.42
CA GLU A 43 16.19 -16.68 -3.45
C GLU A 43 15.15 -16.06 -2.51
N GLY A 44 15.55 -15.75 -1.26
CA GLY A 44 14.65 -15.08 -0.30
C GLY A 44 14.15 -13.72 -0.79
N CYS A 45 14.99 -12.95 -1.49
CA CYS A 45 14.57 -11.70 -2.13
C CYS A 45 13.52 -11.93 -3.23
N LEU A 46 13.68 -12.97 -4.07
CA LEU A 46 12.72 -13.31 -5.11
C LEU A 46 11.37 -13.76 -4.51
N ASP A 47 11.39 -14.52 -3.42
CA ASP A 47 10.19 -14.94 -2.69
C ASP A 47 9.43 -13.73 -2.11
N ILE A 48 10.15 -12.79 -1.49
CA ILE A 48 9.56 -11.55 -0.96
C ILE A 48 8.95 -10.72 -2.10
N LEU A 49 9.67 -10.55 -3.22
CA LEU A 49 9.16 -9.81 -4.39
C LEU A 49 7.91 -10.48 -4.99
N GLY A 50 7.89 -11.81 -5.07
CA GLY A 50 6.73 -12.58 -5.55
C GLY A 50 5.52 -12.42 -4.64
N GLY A 51 5.73 -12.48 -3.32
CA GLY A 51 4.70 -12.23 -2.31
C GLY A 51 4.16 -10.80 -2.35
N ASP A 52 5.06 -9.82 -2.43
CA ASP A 52 4.73 -8.40 -2.46
C ASP A 52 3.89 -8.03 -3.69
N ALA A 53 4.20 -8.55 -4.87
CA ALA A 53 3.38 -8.34 -6.07
C ALA A 53 1.90 -8.76 -5.86
N GLY A 54 1.68 -9.89 -5.18
CA GLY A 54 0.33 -10.34 -4.82
C GLY A 54 -0.35 -9.43 -3.78
N VAL A 55 0.39 -8.88 -2.83
CA VAL A 55 -0.11 -7.91 -1.84
C VAL A 55 -0.47 -6.59 -2.51
N GLN A 56 0.39 -6.06 -3.39
CA GLN A 56 0.13 -4.85 -4.15
C GLN A 56 -1.16 -4.95 -4.97
N ALA A 57 -1.38 -6.09 -5.64
CA ALA A 57 -2.62 -6.33 -6.39
C ALA A 57 -3.87 -6.28 -5.49
N LYS A 58 -3.80 -6.87 -4.28
CA LYS A 58 -4.90 -6.82 -3.29
C LYS A 58 -5.13 -5.40 -2.78
N VAL A 59 -4.07 -4.65 -2.49
CA VAL A 59 -4.14 -3.25 -2.06
C VAL A 59 -4.74 -2.38 -3.17
N ALA A 60 -4.34 -2.57 -4.43
CA ALA A 60 -4.94 -1.87 -5.57
C ALA A 60 -6.44 -2.16 -5.69
N GLY A 61 -6.86 -3.41 -5.51
CA GLY A 61 -8.28 -3.78 -5.45
C GLY A 61 -9.03 -3.12 -4.29
N LEU A 62 -8.41 -3.04 -3.10
CA LEU A 62 -8.98 -2.34 -1.94
C LEU A 62 -9.12 -0.83 -2.22
N VAL A 63 -8.11 -0.19 -2.81
CA VAL A 63 -8.16 1.22 -3.22
C VAL A 63 -9.29 1.46 -4.20
N ALA A 64 -9.41 0.64 -5.26
CA ALA A 64 -10.51 0.75 -6.23
C ALA A 64 -11.90 0.59 -5.58
N ARG A 65 -12.03 -0.33 -4.62
CA ARG A 65 -13.28 -0.50 -3.88
C ARG A 65 -13.60 0.70 -2.99
N ALA A 66 -12.59 1.24 -2.30
CA ALA A 66 -12.75 2.40 -1.43
C ALA A 66 -13.12 3.67 -2.21
N THR A 67 -12.49 3.90 -3.37
CA THR A 67 -12.81 5.04 -4.24
C THR A 67 -14.22 4.94 -4.81
N GLY A 68 -14.64 3.74 -5.26
CA GLY A 68 -16.02 3.51 -5.70
C GLY A 68 -17.03 3.76 -4.58
N THR A 69 -16.77 3.22 -3.39
CA THR A 69 -17.64 3.41 -2.21
C THR A 69 -17.77 4.89 -1.83
N TYR A 70 -16.66 5.63 -1.85
CA TYR A 70 -16.67 7.07 -1.58
C TYR A 70 -17.44 7.85 -2.65
N ALA A 71 -17.20 7.57 -3.93
CA ALA A 71 -17.88 8.25 -5.03
C ALA A 71 -19.40 8.04 -4.96
N ASP A 72 -19.85 6.82 -4.69
CA ASP A 72 -21.28 6.52 -4.54
C ASP A 72 -21.90 7.25 -3.34
N ALA A 73 -21.20 7.29 -2.21
CA ALA A 73 -21.65 8.03 -1.03
C ALA A 73 -21.71 9.54 -1.30
N ALA A 74 -20.71 10.10 -1.98
CA ALA A 74 -20.65 11.52 -2.32
C ALA A 74 -21.77 11.91 -3.30
N ARG A 75 -22.08 11.07 -4.30
CA ARG A 75 -23.22 11.26 -5.20
C ARG A 75 -24.55 11.21 -4.46
N ALA A 76 -24.71 10.26 -3.55
CA ALA A 76 -25.93 10.14 -2.75
C ALA A 76 -26.15 11.34 -1.80
N ALA A 77 -25.06 11.97 -1.34
CA ALA A 77 -25.10 13.13 -0.45
C ALA A 77 -25.23 14.48 -1.19
N ALA A 78 -25.13 14.50 -2.52
CA ALA A 78 -25.13 15.74 -3.30
C ALA A 78 -26.51 16.43 -3.27
N PRO A 79 -26.55 17.78 -3.27
CA PRO A 79 -27.82 18.51 -3.33
C PRO A 79 -28.54 18.24 -4.66
N PRO A 80 -29.88 18.25 -4.67
CA PRO A 80 -30.69 17.82 -5.83
C PRO A 80 -30.46 18.64 -7.11
N ASN A 81 -29.94 19.86 -6.98
CA ASN A 81 -29.66 20.77 -8.08
C ASN A 81 -28.14 20.92 -8.36
N ALA A 82 -27.30 20.06 -7.81
CA ALA A 82 -25.87 20.09 -8.07
C ALA A 82 -25.59 19.84 -9.56
N PRO A 83 -24.77 20.68 -10.23
CA PRO A 83 -24.34 20.39 -11.59
C PRO A 83 -23.47 19.13 -11.59
N VAL A 84 -23.91 18.10 -12.33
CA VAL A 84 -23.29 16.76 -12.36
C VAL A 84 -21.80 16.85 -12.70
N GLN A 85 -21.40 17.65 -13.69
CA GLN A 85 -19.98 17.78 -14.03
C GLN A 85 -19.13 18.37 -12.90
N ALA A 86 -19.65 19.36 -12.16
CA ALA A 86 -18.89 19.96 -11.07
C ALA A 86 -18.75 18.99 -9.88
N MET A 87 -19.80 18.22 -9.60
CA MET A 87 -19.79 17.18 -8.57
C MET A 87 -18.79 16.05 -8.91
N GLU A 88 -18.86 15.48 -10.12
CA GLU A 88 -17.93 14.42 -10.52
C GLU A 88 -16.48 14.91 -10.53
N MET A 89 -16.24 16.16 -10.94
CA MET A 89 -14.92 16.77 -10.89
C MET A 89 -14.42 16.97 -9.45
N ALA A 90 -15.29 17.36 -8.51
CA ALA A 90 -14.94 17.47 -7.09
C ALA A 90 -14.61 16.10 -6.47
N ILE A 91 -15.39 15.06 -6.79
CA ILE A 91 -15.13 13.68 -6.34
C ILE A 91 -13.78 13.19 -6.88
N ALA A 92 -13.52 13.40 -8.18
CA ALA A 92 -12.25 13.02 -8.81
C ALA A 92 -11.06 13.79 -8.23
N ALA A 93 -11.23 15.08 -7.94
CA ALA A 93 -10.19 15.91 -7.33
C ALA A 93 -9.85 15.43 -5.91
N GLU A 94 -10.86 15.12 -5.08
CA GLU A 94 -10.64 14.65 -3.71
C GLU A 94 -9.90 13.30 -3.70
N ILE A 95 -10.40 12.33 -4.47
CA ILE A 95 -9.75 11.02 -4.63
C ILE A 95 -8.32 11.19 -5.17
N GLY A 96 -8.18 12.03 -6.20
CA GLY A 96 -6.90 12.33 -6.83
C GLY A 96 -5.91 12.96 -5.85
N CYS A 97 -6.34 13.88 -4.98
CA CYS A 97 -5.49 14.47 -3.96
C CYS A 97 -5.00 13.43 -2.95
N VAL A 98 -5.87 12.57 -2.43
CA VAL A 98 -5.50 11.52 -1.48
C VAL A 98 -4.49 10.56 -2.11
N LEU A 99 -4.72 10.12 -3.35
CA LEU A 99 -3.82 9.21 -4.05
C LEU A 99 -2.51 9.89 -4.49
N ALA A 100 -2.53 11.15 -4.90
CA ALA A 100 -1.31 11.89 -5.27
C ALA A 100 -0.39 12.15 -4.07
N ILE A 101 -0.94 12.31 -2.86
CA ILE A 101 -0.15 12.38 -1.63
C ILE A 101 0.57 11.05 -1.39
N SER A 102 -0.09 9.91 -1.67
CA SER A 102 0.56 8.60 -1.62
C SER A 102 1.65 8.43 -2.70
N GLY A 103 1.51 9.06 -3.86
CA GLY A 103 2.56 9.14 -4.88
C GLY A 103 3.82 9.89 -4.43
N ARG A 104 3.67 10.94 -3.61
CA ARG A 104 4.82 11.61 -2.95
C ARG A 104 5.50 10.71 -1.92
N ALA A 105 4.75 9.84 -1.24
CA ALA A 105 5.33 8.82 -0.35
C ALA A 105 6.09 7.75 -1.14
N ALA A 106 5.56 7.28 -2.28
CA ALA A 106 6.30 6.40 -3.20
C ALA A 106 7.57 7.08 -3.76
N GLY A 107 7.51 8.37 -4.09
CA GLY A 107 8.68 9.16 -4.47
C GLY A 107 9.71 9.33 -3.33
N ALA A 108 9.26 9.48 -2.09
CA ALA A 108 10.14 9.52 -0.92
C ALA A 108 10.78 8.16 -0.62
N LEU A 109 10.09 7.05 -0.89
CA LEU A 109 10.64 5.70 -0.82
C LEU A 109 11.67 5.45 -1.92
N LEU A 110 11.40 5.86 -3.18
CA LEU A 110 12.38 5.82 -4.26
C LEU A 110 13.61 6.68 -3.95
N ALA A 111 13.42 7.85 -3.35
CA ALA A 111 14.51 8.72 -2.92
C ALA A 111 15.33 8.12 -1.76
N GLN A 112 14.69 7.43 -0.81
CA GLN A 112 15.38 6.69 0.26
C GLN A 112 16.12 5.46 -0.28
N ALA A 113 15.51 4.70 -1.19
CA ALA A 113 16.17 3.58 -1.87
C ALA A 113 17.39 4.04 -2.69
N HIS A 114 17.30 5.20 -3.35
CA HIS A 114 18.44 5.84 -4.01
C HIS A 114 19.51 6.35 -3.05
N ALA A 115 19.17 6.69 -1.81
CA ALA A 115 20.13 7.16 -0.80
C ALA A 115 20.84 6.01 -0.06
N LEU A 116 20.36 4.77 -0.22
CA LEU A 116 20.91 3.55 0.36
C LEU A 116 21.75 2.72 -0.65
N MET A 117 21.86 3.19 -1.90
CA MET A 117 22.81 2.69 -2.92
C MET A 117 24.06 3.56 -2.95
#